data_AF-A0A7W1TWI5-F1
#
_entry.id   AF-A0A7W1TWI5-F1
#
_cell.length_a   1.000
_cell.length_b   1.000
_cell.length_c   1.000
_cell.angle_alpha   90.00
_cell.angle_beta   90.00
_cell.angle_gamma   90.00
#
_symmetry.space_group_name_H-M   'P 1'
#
loop_
_entity.id
_entity.type
_entity.pdbx_description
1 polymer ?
#
loop_
_entity_poly.entity_id
_entity_poly.type
_entity_poly.pdbx_seq_one_letter_code
_entity_poly.pdbx_strand_id
1 'polypeptide(L)'
;MAILAQAVPTASMVPCVAEMPVGWSFAALDVDSGNARFWLDSDRAGLRALEVELLTSCDTEGATVVDADEEGIVRHQRLTSLSPDFAGTTYDVFDGGCVVYRYELTSGAHIGLHEELHDAVALFPRQVLADELRRDLGLELDS
;
A
#
# COMPACT_ATOMS: atom_id res chain seq x y z
N MET A 1 2.65 12.62 0.27
CA MET A 1 2.30 11.84 1.48
C MET A 1 1.32 12.56 2.39
N ALA A 2 1.47 13.86 2.69
CA ALA A 2 0.58 14.60 3.60
C ALA A 2 -0.92 14.43 3.33
N ILE A 3 -1.33 14.44 2.05
CA ILE A 3 -2.73 14.26 1.65
C ILE A 3 -3.26 12.86 2.04
N LEU A 4 -2.46 11.81 1.84
CA LEU A 4 -2.84 10.44 2.24
C LEU A 4 -3.01 10.35 3.75
N ALA A 5 -2.11 10.97 4.50
CA ALA A 5 -2.16 11.01 5.96
C ALA A 5 -3.40 11.75 6.48
N GLN A 6 -3.84 12.80 5.79
CA GLN A 6 -5.06 13.53 6.17
C GLN A 6 -6.35 12.78 5.80
N ALA A 7 -6.31 11.94 4.76
CA ALA A 7 -7.45 11.11 4.38
C ALA A 7 -7.83 10.11 5.48
N VAL A 8 -6.84 9.53 6.17
CA VAL A 8 -7.03 8.62 7.29
C VAL A 8 -6.24 9.13 8.51
N PRO A 9 -6.81 10.06 9.30
CA PRO A 9 -6.08 10.71 10.40
C PRO A 9 -5.60 9.74 11.48
N THR A 10 -6.34 8.66 11.69
CA THR A 10 -6.04 7.63 12.69
C THR A 10 -4.84 6.75 12.30
N ALA A 11 -4.47 6.70 11.02
CA ALA A 11 -3.44 5.78 10.54
C ALA A 11 -2.06 6.15 11.09
N SER A 12 -1.44 5.24 11.82
CA SER A 12 -0.06 5.38 12.32
C SER A 12 0.99 5.26 11.20
N MET A 13 0.65 4.58 10.09
CA MET A 13 1.52 4.40 8.92
C MET A 13 0.85 4.94 7.65
N VAL A 14 1.65 5.45 6.72
CA VAL A 14 1.18 6.03 5.44
C VAL A 14 1.92 5.36 4.29
N PRO A 15 1.22 4.77 3.29
CA PRO A 15 1.87 4.17 2.13
C PRO A 15 2.41 5.26 1.20
N CYS A 16 3.61 5.03 0.67
CA CYS A 16 4.17 5.86 -0.39
C CYS A 16 5.02 5.03 -1.35
N VAL A 17 5.04 5.45 -2.62
CA VAL A 17 5.96 4.90 -3.61
C VAL A 17 7.38 5.32 -3.21
N ALA A 18 8.20 4.35 -2.81
CA ALA A 18 9.56 4.61 -2.32
C ALA A 18 10.58 4.48 -3.45
N GLU A 19 10.61 3.33 -4.12
CA GLU A 19 11.46 3.06 -5.28
C GLU A 19 10.62 2.46 -6.39
N MET A 20 10.53 3.12 -7.53
CA MET A 20 9.72 2.60 -8.64
C MET A 20 10.54 1.57 -9.44
N PRO A 21 10.13 0.29 -9.51
CA PRO A 21 10.85 -0.69 -10.30
C PRO A 21 10.74 -0.39 -11.80
N VAL A 22 11.71 -0.87 -12.59
CA VAL A 22 11.70 -0.68 -14.05
C VAL A 22 10.44 -1.29 -14.66
N GLY A 23 9.81 -0.53 -15.57
CA GLY A 23 8.57 -0.95 -16.24
C GLY A 23 7.30 -0.63 -15.45
N TRP A 24 7.42 -0.05 -14.25
CA TRP A 24 6.28 0.44 -13.47
C TRP A 24 6.11 1.96 -13.60
N SER A 25 4.87 2.42 -13.52
CA SER A 25 4.56 3.85 -13.52
C SER A 25 3.35 4.20 -12.67
N PHE A 26 3.36 5.41 -12.11
CA PHE A 26 2.22 5.95 -11.38
C PHE A 26 1.04 6.25 -12.32
N ALA A 27 -0.13 5.68 -12.04
CA ALA A 27 -1.29 5.83 -12.91
C ALA A 27 -2.23 6.93 -12.42
N ALA A 28 -2.68 6.86 -11.16
CA ALA A 28 -3.63 7.80 -10.60
C ALA A 28 -3.61 7.81 -9.06
N LEU A 29 -4.10 8.91 -8.49
CA LEU A 29 -4.37 9.11 -7.07
C LEU A 29 -5.85 9.51 -6.91
N ASP A 30 -6.51 8.91 -5.94
CA ASP A 30 -7.87 9.20 -5.51
C ASP A 30 -7.88 9.33 -3.99
N VAL A 31 -8.48 10.40 -3.46
CA VAL A 31 -8.41 10.71 -2.03
C VAL A 31 -9.76 11.23 -1.58
N ASP A 32 -10.29 10.58 -0.56
CA ASP A 32 -11.56 10.92 0.08
C ASP A 32 -11.40 10.93 1.60
N SER A 33 -12.41 11.45 2.30
CA SER A 33 -12.43 11.34 3.76
C SER A 33 -12.61 9.88 4.17
N GLY A 34 -11.65 9.34 4.92
CA GLY A 34 -11.63 7.97 5.42
C GLY A 34 -10.96 6.94 4.51
N ASN A 35 -10.51 7.32 3.30
CA ASN A 35 -9.72 6.45 2.43
C ASN A 35 -8.83 7.22 1.46
N ALA A 36 -7.71 6.63 1.08
CA ALA A 36 -6.90 7.13 -0.02
C ALA A 36 -6.36 5.97 -0.86
N ARG A 37 -6.37 6.13 -2.17
CA ARG A 37 -6.03 5.07 -3.12
C ARG A 37 -5.17 5.57 -4.25
N PHE A 38 -4.20 4.76 -4.65
CA PHE A 38 -3.46 4.99 -5.87
C PHE A 38 -3.24 3.69 -6.64
N TRP A 39 -2.93 3.84 -7.93
CA TRP A 39 -2.68 2.71 -8.81
C TRP A 39 -1.33 2.85 -9.50
N LEU A 40 -0.69 1.71 -9.73
CA LEU A 40 0.51 1.59 -10.55
C LEU A 40 0.20 0.74 -11.78
N ASP A 41 0.66 1.21 -12.92
CA ASP A 41 0.68 0.46 -14.18
C ASP A 41 1.99 -0.32 -14.29
N SER A 42 1.97 -1.42 -15.05
CA SER A 42 3.15 -2.23 -15.36
C SER A 42 3.19 -2.52 -16.87
N ASP A 43 4.34 -2.40 -17.49
CA ASP A 43 4.57 -2.83 -18.87
C ASP A 43 4.36 -4.34 -19.10
N ARG A 44 4.50 -5.13 -18.03
CA ARG A 44 4.38 -6.59 -18.02
C ARG A 44 3.00 -7.10 -17.58
N ALA A 45 2.32 -6.35 -16.72
CA ALA A 45 1.01 -6.74 -16.15
C ALA A 45 -0.16 -5.85 -16.59
N GLY A 46 0.11 -4.76 -17.31
CA GLY A 46 -0.90 -3.88 -17.87
C GLY A 46 -1.30 -2.72 -16.96
N LEU A 47 -2.43 -2.11 -17.30
CA LEU A 47 -2.96 -0.97 -16.56
C LEU A 47 -3.51 -1.40 -15.20
N ARG A 48 -3.26 -0.58 -14.17
CA ARG A 48 -3.68 -0.80 -12.79
C ARG A 48 -3.28 -2.18 -12.26
N ALA A 49 -2.08 -2.61 -12.62
CA ALA A 49 -1.50 -3.88 -12.17
C ALA A 49 -1.41 -3.98 -10.63
N LEU A 50 -1.28 -2.83 -9.95
CA LEU A 50 -1.37 -2.71 -8.50
C LEU A 50 -2.32 -1.59 -8.11
N GLU A 51 -3.27 -1.90 -7.23
CA GLU A 51 -4.07 -0.93 -6.48
C GLU A 51 -3.61 -0.95 -5.02
N VAL A 52 -3.35 0.23 -4.47
CA VAL A 52 -2.98 0.43 -3.06
C VAL A 52 -4.00 1.34 -2.42
N GLU A 53 -4.60 0.89 -1.33
CA GLU A 53 -5.69 1.58 -0.65
C GLU A 53 -5.40 1.68 0.86
N LEU A 54 -5.32 2.89 1.38
CA LEU A 54 -5.23 3.20 2.82
C LEU A 54 -6.64 3.36 3.39
N LEU A 55 -6.94 2.61 4.44
CA LEU A 55 -8.25 2.58 5.11
C LEU A 55 -8.11 2.74 6.63
N THR A 56 -9.20 3.16 7.28
CA THR A 56 -9.32 3.20 8.76
C THR A 56 -9.36 1.80 9.39
N SER A 57 -9.88 0.80 8.66
CA SER A 57 -9.88 -0.60 9.08
C SER A 57 -10.06 -1.53 7.88
N CYS A 58 -9.61 -2.78 8.02
CA CYS A 58 -9.65 -3.80 6.97
C CYS A 58 -10.29 -5.08 7.50
N ASP A 59 -11.04 -5.76 6.63
CA ASP A 59 -11.50 -7.13 6.87
C ASP A 59 -10.49 -8.13 6.27
N THR A 60 -9.78 -8.82 7.16
CA THR A 60 -8.76 -9.82 6.83
C THR A 60 -9.30 -11.25 6.89
N GLU A 61 -10.62 -11.48 6.91
CA GLU A 61 -11.19 -12.82 6.99
C GLU A 61 -10.68 -13.74 5.85
N GLY A 62 -10.26 -14.96 6.17
CA GLY A 62 -9.73 -15.88 5.16
C GLY A 62 -8.37 -15.48 4.56
N ALA A 63 -7.70 -14.44 5.09
CA ALA A 63 -6.30 -14.17 4.83
C ALA A 63 -5.41 -14.91 5.85
N THR A 64 -4.23 -15.32 5.43
CA THR A 64 -3.21 -15.94 6.29
C THR A 64 -2.16 -14.91 6.68
N VAL A 65 -1.67 -14.94 7.92
CA VAL A 65 -0.50 -14.13 8.31
C VAL A 65 0.73 -14.64 7.55
N VAL A 66 1.41 -13.74 6.83
CA VAL A 66 2.63 -14.05 6.07
C VAL A 66 3.87 -13.43 6.69
N ASP A 67 3.70 -12.27 7.32
CA ASP A 67 4.75 -11.58 8.06
C ASP A 67 4.11 -10.87 9.26
N ALA A 68 4.83 -10.79 10.35
CA ALA A 68 4.48 -9.99 11.51
C ALA A 68 5.80 -9.42 12.03
N ASP A 69 6.03 -8.15 11.73
CA ASP A 69 7.24 -7.48 12.19
C ASP A 69 7.10 -7.06 13.66
N GLU A 70 8.23 -6.75 14.29
CA GLU A 70 8.25 -6.18 15.64
C GLU A 70 7.89 -4.68 15.66
N GLU A 71 7.77 -4.04 14.48
CA GLU A 71 7.50 -2.61 14.31
C GLU A 71 5.99 -2.29 14.38
N GLY A 72 5.15 -3.30 14.55
CA GLY A 72 3.71 -3.17 14.78
C GLY A 72 2.85 -3.30 13.52
N ILE A 73 3.41 -3.84 12.44
CA ILE A 73 2.67 -4.18 11.23
C ILE A 73 2.47 -5.69 11.16
N VAL A 74 1.22 -6.11 11.02
CA VAL A 74 0.85 -7.50 10.76
C VAL A 74 0.41 -7.62 9.31
N ARG A 75 1.16 -8.40 8.53
CA ARG A 75 0.88 -8.64 7.12
C ARG A 75 0.05 -9.91 6.95
N HIS A 76 -1.12 -9.74 6.37
CA HIS A 76 -2.00 -10.83 5.96
C HIS A 76 -2.04 -10.93 4.44
N GLN A 77 -2.16 -12.14 3.91
CA GLN A 77 -2.28 -12.38 2.48
C GLN A 77 -3.46 -13.30 2.18
N ARG A 78 -4.27 -12.92 1.21
CA ARG A 78 -5.35 -13.72 0.64
C ARG A 78 -5.09 -13.89 -0.85
N LEU A 79 -4.63 -15.08 -1.25
CA LEU A 79 -4.42 -15.40 -2.65
C LEU A 79 -5.72 -15.92 -3.28
N THR A 80 -6.07 -15.38 -4.44
CA THR A 80 -7.27 -15.79 -5.20
C THR A 80 -6.90 -16.70 -6.37
N SER A 81 -5.70 -16.53 -6.95
CA SER A 81 -5.15 -17.41 -7.98
C SER A 81 -3.63 -17.48 -7.87
N LEU A 82 -3.07 -18.66 -8.17
CA LEU A 82 -1.62 -18.93 -8.16
C LEU A 82 -1.04 -19.21 -9.55
N SER A 83 -1.83 -19.81 -10.45
CA SER A 83 -1.43 -20.15 -11.82
C SER A 83 -2.66 -20.47 -12.67
N PRO A 84 -2.71 -20.09 -13.96
CA PRO A 84 -1.68 -19.36 -14.72
C PRO A 84 -1.65 -17.86 -14.44
N ASP A 85 -2.59 -17.34 -13.65
CA ASP A 85 -2.64 -15.95 -13.21
C ASP A 85 -2.28 -15.88 -11.73
N PHE A 86 -1.53 -14.84 -11.33
CA PHE A 86 -1.24 -14.57 -9.93
C PHE A 86 -2.06 -13.36 -9.48
N ALA A 87 -3.07 -13.63 -8.66
CA ALA A 87 -4.00 -12.62 -8.19
C ALA A 87 -4.24 -12.80 -6.70
N GLY A 88 -4.32 -11.69 -5.98
CA GLY A 88 -4.49 -11.73 -4.55
C GLY A 88 -4.64 -10.36 -3.93
N THR A 89 -4.80 -10.39 -2.60
CA THR A 89 -4.88 -9.21 -1.77
C THR A 89 -3.92 -9.36 -0.59
N THR A 90 -3.11 -8.34 -0.34
CA THR A 90 -2.30 -8.26 0.88
C THR A 90 -2.82 -7.12 1.75
N TYR A 91 -2.78 -7.33 3.06
CA TYR A 91 -3.24 -6.38 4.06
C TYR A 91 -2.09 -6.13 5.03
N ASP A 92 -1.64 -4.89 5.13
CA ASP A 92 -0.75 -4.45 6.21
C ASP A 92 -1.62 -3.77 7.27
N VAL A 93 -1.77 -4.42 8.42
CA VAL A 93 -2.60 -3.92 9.53
C VAL A 93 -1.70 -3.34 10.60
N PHE A 94 -2.00 -2.12 11.04
CA PHE A 94 -1.23 -1.37 12.04
C PHE A 94 -2.16 -0.51 12.90
N ASP A 95 -1.60 0.23 13.87
CA ASP A 95 -2.42 1.04 14.77
C ASP A 95 -3.21 2.11 14.00
N GLY A 96 -4.52 2.14 14.23
CA GLY A 96 -5.45 3.11 13.67
C GLY A 96 -5.66 3.06 12.14
N GLY A 97 -5.20 2.01 11.44
CA GLY A 97 -5.45 1.85 10.01
C GLY A 97 -4.88 0.58 9.39
N CYS A 98 -5.01 0.49 8.08
CA CYS A 98 -4.41 -0.59 7.29
C CYS A 98 -4.21 -0.17 5.84
N VAL A 99 -3.31 -0.86 5.14
CA VAL A 99 -3.10 -0.72 3.70
C VAL A 99 -3.49 -2.02 3.00
N VAL A 100 -4.29 -1.91 1.96
CA VAL A 100 -4.73 -3.02 1.11
C VAL A 100 -4.04 -2.92 -0.25
N TYR A 101 -3.35 -3.99 -0.63
CA TYR A 101 -2.72 -4.14 -1.94
C TYR A 101 -3.50 -5.16 -2.74
N ARG A 102 -4.05 -4.77 -3.89
CA ARG A 102 -4.75 -5.68 -4.82
C ARG A 102 -3.97 -5.76 -6.11
N TYR A 103 -3.67 -6.97 -6.54
CA TYR A 103 -2.88 -7.22 -7.74
C TYR A 103 -3.48 -8.33 -8.58
N GLU A 104 -3.40 -8.16 -9.89
CA GLU A 104 -3.80 -9.13 -10.91
C GLU A 104 -2.70 -9.18 -11.98
N LEU A 105 -1.85 -10.19 -11.90
CA LEU A 105 -0.70 -10.35 -12.79
C LEU A 105 -0.97 -11.48 -13.78
N THR A 106 -1.10 -11.13 -15.06
CA THR A 106 -1.55 -12.03 -16.14
C THR A 106 -0.43 -12.65 -16.98
N SER A 107 0.83 -12.71 -16.48
CA SER A 107 1.96 -13.28 -17.25
C SER A 107 2.91 -14.16 -16.42
N GLY A 108 3.42 -15.23 -17.03
CA GLY A 108 4.17 -16.36 -16.42
C GLY A 108 5.49 -16.05 -15.70
N ALA A 109 5.76 -14.78 -15.37
CA ALA A 109 6.87 -14.33 -14.53
C ALA A 109 6.39 -13.76 -13.18
N HIS A 110 5.33 -14.33 -12.60
CA HIS A 110 4.68 -13.82 -11.37
C HIS A 110 5.59 -13.75 -10.14
N ILE A 111 6.59 -14.64 -10.03
CA ILE A 111 7.45 -14.72 -8.85
C ILE A 111 8.28 -13.44 -8.69
N GLY A 112 8.87 -12.92 -9.77
CA GLY A 112 9.65 -11.67 -9.72
C GLY A 112 8.78 -10.43 -9.52
N LEU A 113 7.58 -10.42 -10.13
CA LEU A 113 6.64 -9.31 -9.98
C LEU A 113 6.09 -9.17 -8.55
N HIS A 114 5.94 -10.27 -7.80
CA HIS A 114 5.47 -10.22 -6.42
C HIS A 114 6.47 -9.54 -5.48
N GLU A 115 7.76 -9.83 -5.63
CA GLU A 115 8.82 -9.17 -4.86
C GLU A 115 8.91 -7.68 -5.24
N GLU A 116 8.90 -7.36 -6.54
CA GLU A 116 8.90 -5.97 -7.02
C GLU A 116 7.70 -5.15 -6.52
N LEU A 117 6.52 -5.78 -6.40
CA LEU A 117 5.31 -5.16 -5.85
C LEU A 117 5.49 -4.73 -4.40
N HIS A 118 6.20 -5.54 -3.60
CA HIS A 118 6.49 -5.25 -2.21
C HIS A 118 7.57 -4.18 -2.04
N ASP A 119 8.51 -4.09 -2.97
CA ASP A 119 9.56 -3.06 -2.96
C ASP A 119 9.06 -1.69 -3.43
N ALA A 120 8.05 -1.66 -4.32
CA ALA A 120 7.56 -0.41 -4.90
C ALA A 120 6.94 0.55 -3.88
N VAL A 121 6.32 0.00 -2.83
CA VAL A 121 5.55 0.76 -1.85
C VAL A 121 6.07 0.47 -0.46
N ALA A 122 6.55 1.51 0.21
CA ALA A 122 6.95 1.45 1.60
C ALA A 122 5.93 2.13 2.50
N LEU A 123 5.90 1.71 3.76
CA LEU A 123 5.11 2.32 4.81
C LEU A 123 5.98 3.26 5.63
N PHE A 124 5.52 4.50 5.79
CA PHE A 124 6.23 5.53 6.54
C PHE A 124 5.45 5.90 7.81
N PRO A 125 6.11 6.03 8.98
CA PRO A 125 5.42 6.47 10.19
C PRO A 125 4.83 7.87 10.04
N ARG A 126 3.54 8.03 10.38
CA ARG A 126 2.83 9.32 10.38
C ARG A 126 3.58 10.38 11.17
N GLN A 127 4.16 9.99 12.31
CA GLN A 127 4.87 10.91 13.20
C GLN A 127 6.10 11.54 12.52
N VAL A 128 6.86 10.74 11.77
CA VAL A 128 8.01 11.24 11.00
C VAL A 128 7.56 12.25 9.95
N LEU A 129 6.47 11.95 9.24
CA LEU A 129 5.88 12.87 8.28
C LEU A 129 5.36 14.16 8.95
N ALA A 130 4.71 14.06 10.10
CA ALA A 130 4.21 15.21 10.85
C ALA A 130 5.35 16.14 11.28
N ASP A 131 6.44 15.57 11.77
CA ASP A 131 7.62 16.33 12.20
C ASP A 131 8.32 17.01 11.02
N GLU A 132 8.45 16.31 9.89
CA GLU A 132 9.03 16.89 8.66
C GLU A 132 8.17 18.04 8.14
N LEU A 133 6.85 17.87 8.04
CA LEU A 133 5.92 18.92 7.60
C LEU A 133 5.95 20.15 8.51
N ARG A 134 6.00 19.93 9.83
CA ARG A 134 6.08 21.01 10.81
C ARG A 134 7.40 21.77 10.69
N ARG A 135 8.52 21.04 10.57
CA ARG A 135 9.86 21.62 10.52
C ARG A 135 10.11 22.39 9.23
N ASP A 136 9.72 21.81 8.09
CA ASP A 136 10.16 22.29 6.78
C ASP A 136 9.13 23.20 6.11
N LEU A 137 7.85 23.03 6.44
CA LEU A 137 6.75 23.75 5.80
C LEU A 137 5.85 24.52 6.79
N GLY A 138 6.01 24.34 8.11
CA GLY A 138 5.14 24.96 9.12
C GLY A 138 3.69 24.44 9.07
N LEU A 139 3.48 23.25 8.51
CA LEU A 139 2.17 22.61 8.37
C LEU A 139 1.99 21.51 9.43
N GLU A 140 0.76 21.29 9.86
CA GLU A 140 0.40 20.23 10.81
C GLU A 140 -0.52 19.20 10.14
N LEU A 141 -0.43 17.94 10.59
CA LEU A 141 -1.39 16.90 10.22
C LEU A 141 -2.50 16.87 11.25
N ASP A 142 -3.74 16.76 10.78
CA ASP A 142 -4.90 16.59 11.65
C ASP A 142 -4.76 15.31 12.49
N SER A 143 -5.19 15.38 13.75
CA SER A 143 -5.13 14.31 14.75
C SER A 143 -6.45 13.55 14.86
#